data_AF-A0A4V2MHU2-F1
#
_entry.id   AF-A0A4V2MHU2-F1
#
_cell.length_a   1.000
_cell.length_b   1.000
_cell.length_c   1.000
_cell.angle_alpha   90.00
_cell.angle_beta   90.00
_cell.angle_gamma   90.00
#
_symmetry.space_group_name_H-M   'P 1'
#
loop_
_entity.id
_entity.type
_entity.pdbx_description
1 polymer ?
#
loop_
_entity_poly.entity_id
_entity_poly.type
_entity_poly.pdbx_seq_one_letter_code
_entity_poly.pdbx_strand_id
1 'polypeptide(L)'
;MKNKFKLFGEFVREIAERKNLRPSDLSELINCTKQNVSDIYKRRSIDSELMLILSRVLDYNLFSYYNDAEPIASFRQAEALAHQAALDKLTAELMHSTELLKQQDEVIRLLKEKEEFLRK
;
A
#
# COMPACT_ATOMS: atom_id res chain seq x y z
N MET A 1 -7.38 -4.23 11.16
CA MET A 1 -8.07 -5.43 11.72
C MET A 1 -7.18 -5.89 12.87
N LYS A 2 -7.65 -5.89 14.12
CA LYS A 2 -6.80 -6.31 15.25
C LYS A 2 -6.16 -7.66 14.93
N ASN A 3 -4.85 -7.73 15.07
CA ASN A 3 -4.07 -8.90 14.66
C ASN A 3 -4.58 -10.13 15.41
N LYS A 4 -5.13 -11.10 14.67
CA LYS A 4 -5.78 -12.29 15.22
C LYS A 4 -4.78 -13.25 15.88
N PHE A 5 -3.51 -13.16 15.47
CA PHE A 5 -2.46 -14.07 15.89
C PHE A 5 -1.71 -13.51 17.09
N LYS A 6 -1.44 -14.36 18.08
CA LYS A 6 -0.64 -13.99 19.25
C LYS A 6 0.86 -14.08 18.95
N LEU A 7 1.23 -14.93 18.00
CA LEU A 7 2.60 -15.20 17.59
C LEU A 7 2.75 -14.87 16.10
N PHE A 8 3.84 -14.20 15.74
CA PHE A 8 4.16 -13.97 14.33
C PHE A 8 4.26 -15.27 13.53
N GLY A 9 4.83 -16.33 14.13
CA GLY A 9 4.94 -17.64 13.49
C GLY A 9 3.59 -18.26 13.09
N GLU A 10 2.53 -18.02 13.86
CA GLU A 10 1.17 -18.50 13.52
C GLU A 10 0.63 -17.77 12.29
N PHE A 11 0.93 -16.47 12.15
CA PHE A 11 0.59 -15.70 10.98
C PHE A 11 1.31 -16.22 9.73
N VAL A 12 2.60 -16.52 9.82
CA VAL A 12 3.35 -17.14 8.71
C VAL A 12 2.73 -18.48 8.32
N ARG A 13 2.37 -19.31 9.30
CA ARG A 13 1.73 -20.61 9.06
C ARG A 13 0.42 -20.47 8.30
N GLU A 14 -0.45 -19.56 8.74
CA GLU A 14 -1.72 -19.28 8.07
C GLU A 14 -1.51 -18.89 6.60
N ILE A 15 -0.55 -18.01 6.31
CA ILE A 15 -0.26 -17.59 4.93
C ILE A 15 0.28 -18.76 4.10
N ALA A 16 1.17 -19.57 4.65
CA ALA A 16 1.70 -20.76 3.97
C ALA A 16 0.58 -21.78 3.67
N GLU A 17 -0.29 -22.05 4.64
CA GLU A 17 -1.43 -22.97 4.48
C GLU A 17 -2.43 -22.47 3.43
N ARG A 18 -2.73 -21.17 3.39
CA ARG A 18 -3.56 -20.55 2.33
C ARG A 18 -2.96 -20.69 0.93
N LYS A 19 -1.65 -20.83 0.84
CA LYS A 19 -0.92 -21.09 -0.41
C LYS A 19 -0.68 -22.58 -0.67
N ASN A 20 -1.32 -23.47 0.10
CA ASN A 20 -1.19 -24.92 0.01
C ASN A 20 0.26 -25.43 0.18
N LEU A 21 1.09 -24.70 0.93
CA LEU A 21 2.47 -25.09 1.23
C LEU A 21 2.50 -25.88 2.53
N ARG A 22 2.98 -27.13 2.46
CA ARG A 22 3.25 -27.94 3.66
C ARG A 22 4.57 -27.48 4.29
N PRO A 23 4.82 -27.80 5.57
CA PRO A 23 6.09 -27.47 6.22
C PRO A 23 7.33 -28.03 5.49
N SER A 24 7.21 -29.16 4.79
CA SER A 24 8.27 -29.71 3.92
C SER A 24 8.57 -28.78 2.75
N ASP A 25 7.51 -28.34 2.06
CA ASP A 25 7.62 -27.52 0.86
C ASP A 25 8.24 -26.16 1.22
N LEU A 26 7.81 -25.56 2.33
CA LEU A 26 8.40 -24.32 2.82
C LEU A 26 9.86 -24.51 3.25
N SER A 27 10.21 -25.64 3.88
CA SER A 27 11.58 -25.91 4.32
C SER A 27 12.56 -26.02 3.14
N GLU A 28 12.12 -26.61 2.03
CA GLU A 28 12.89 -26.66 0.79
C GLU A 28 13.08 -25.26 0.20
N LEU A 29 12.02 -24.44 0.17
CA LEU A 29 12.06 -23.09 -0.40
C LEU A 29 12.96 -22.11 0.38
N ILE A 30 13.07 -22.28 1.69
CA ILE A 30 13.96 -21.45 2.54
C ILE A 30 15.27 -22.15 2.92
N ASN A 31 15.57 -23.29 2.26
CA ASN A 31 16.78 -24.09 2.47
C ASN A 31 17.06 -24.41 3.95
N CYS A 32 16.07 -24.97 4.64
CA CYS A 32 16.19 -25.39 6.03
C CYS A 32 15.50 -26.74 6.30
N THR A 33 15.49 -27.19 7.55
CA THR A 33 14.82 -28.44 7.93
C THR A 33 13.33 -28.19 8.22
N LYS A 34 12.51 -29.23 8.07
CA LYS A 34 11.09 -29.22 8.49
C LYS A 34 10.92 -28.87 9.97
N GLN A 35 11.89 -29.26 10.82
CA GLN A 35 11.89 -28.92 12.24
C GLN A 35 12.07 -27.41 12.43
N ASN A 36 12.99 -26.78 11.68
CA ASN A 36 13.18 -25.33 11.74
C ASN A 36 11.92 -24.57 11.34
N VAL A 37 11.19 -25.01 10.30
CA VAL A 37 9.88 -24.43 9.94
C VAL A 37 8.87 -24.58 11.08
N SER A 38 8.79 -25.77 11.67
CA SER A 38 7.90 -26.03 12.81
C SER A 38 8.23 -25.14 14.02
N ASP A 39 9.51 -24.82 14.23
CA ASP A 39 9.95 -23.93 15.29
C ASP A 39 9.64 -22.47 14.94
N ILE A 40 9.84 -22.04 13.68
CA ILE A 40 9.44 -20.71 13.19
C ILE A 40 7.96 -20.44 13.50
N TYR A 41 7.08 -21.42 13.25
CA TYR A 41 5.64 -21.27 13.50
C TYR A 41 5.27 -21.06 14.97
N LYS A 42 6.17 -21.35 15.91
CA LYS A 42 5.96 -21.14 17.35
C LYS A 42 6.62 -19.85 17.85
N ARG A 43 7.35 -19.12 17.01
CA ARG A 43 8.06 -17.91 17.42
C ARG A 43 7.13 -16.72 17.53
N ARG A 44 7.31 -15.94 18.59
CA ARG A 44 6.62 -14.66 18.80
C ARG A 44 7.02 -13.61 17.76
N SER A 45 8.28 -13.61 17.36
CA SER A 45 8.88 -12.73 16.36
C SER A 45 10.05 -13.44 15.69
N ILE A 46 10.48 -12.91 14.55
CA ILE A 46 11.69 -13.32 13.84
C ILE A 46 12.49 -12.07 13.47
N ASP A 47 13.75 -12.26 13.07
CA ASP A 47 14.56 -11.19 12.50
C ASP A 47 14.03 -10.77 11.12
N SER A 48 14.43 -9.56 10.70
CA SER A 48 13.96 -8.96 9.45
C SER A 48 14.47 -9.70 8.21
N GLU A 49 15.64 -10.34 8.26
CA GLU A 49 16.21 -11.06 7.12
C GLU A 49 15.40 -12.32 6.82
N LEU A 50 15.11 -13.14 7.84
CA LEU A 50 14.22 -14.28 7.70
C LEU A 50 12.82 -13.84 7.26
N MET A 51 12.33 -12.70 7.75
CA MET A 51 11.02 -12.19 7.35
C MET A 51 10.98 -11.76 5.87
N LEU A 52 12.06 -11.17 5.34
CA LEU A 52 12.19 -10.86 3.92
C LEU A 52 12.21 -12.12 3.06
N ILE A 53 12.99 -13.13 3.46
CA ILE A 53 13.05 -14.42 2.77
C ILE A 53 11.66 -15.06 2.71
N LEU A 54 10.97 -15.14 3.85
CA LEU A 54 9.62 -15.69 3.93
C LEU A 54 8.62 -14.86 3.14
N SER A 55 8.71 -13.53 3.16
CA SER A 55 7.81 -12.66 2.39
C SER A 55 7.96 -12.89 0.89
N ARG A 56 9.20 -13.09 0.43
CA ARG A 56 9.50 -13.40 -0.98
C ARG A 56 8.99 -14.79 -1.36
N VAL A 57 9.33 -15.81 -0.57
CA VAL A 57 8.95 -17.20 -0.86
C VAL A 57 7.44 -17.40 -0.79
N LEU A 58 6.78 -16.78 0.18
CA LEU A 58 5.33 -16.82 0.32
C LEU A 58 4.63 -15.80 -0.57
N ASP A 59 5.34 -14.98 -1.34
CA ASP A 59 4.77 -13.90 -2.16
C ASP A 59 3.67 -13.13 -1.41
N TYR A 60 4.04 -12.62 -0.23
CA TYR A 60 3.15 -11.91 0.67
C TYR A 60 3.95 -10.94 1.54
N ASN A 61 3.44 -9.72 1.74
CA ASN A 61 4.09 -8.76 2.62
C ASN A 61 3.86 -9.13 4.11
N LEU A 62 4.78 -9.89 4.71
CA LEU A 62 4.66 -10.29 6.12
C LEU A 62 4.88 -9.13 7.10
N PHE A 63 5.51 -8.02 6.68
CA PHE A 63 5.62 -6.81 7.51
C PHE A 63 4.25 -6.22 7.85
N SER A 64 3.23 -6.51 7.02
CA SER A 64 1.85 -6.10 7.28
C SER A 64 1.30 -6.58 8.62
N TYR A 65 1.89 -7.62 9.22
CA TYR A 65 1.59 -8.06 10.58
C TYR A 65 1.68 -6.92 11.61
N TYR A 66 2.58 -5.96 11.39
CA TYR A 66 2.82 -4.85 12.29
C TYR A 66 2.16 -3.53 11.87
N ASN A 67 1.34 -3.53 10.81
CA ASN A 67 0.71 -2.30 10.29
C ASN A 67 -0.16 -1.55 11.30
N ASP A 68 -0.79 -2.30 12.21
CA ASP A 68 -1.67 -1.78 13.26
C ASP A 68 -0.95 -1.71 14.63
N ALA A 69 0.35 -2.01 14.67
CA ALA A 69 1.15 -1.97 15.89
C ALA A 69 1.83 -0.61 16.05
N GLU A 70 1.89 -0.09 17.28
CA GLU A 70 2.69 1.10 17.58
C GLU A 70 4.19 0.78 17.60
N PRO A 71 5.08 1.69 17.13
CA PRO A 71 4.78 3.04 16.63
C PRO A 71 4.42 3.11 15.13
N ILE A 72 4.41 1.98 14.42
CA ILE A 72 4.21 1.93 12.96
C ILE A 72 2.83 2.49 12.56
N ALA A 73 1.79 2.17 13.31
CA ALA A 73 0.44 2.68 13.06
C ALA A 73 0.40 4.21 13.08
N SER A 74 0.99 4.84 14.11
CA SER A 74 1.11 6.30 14.18
C SER A 74 1.90 6.90 13.02
N PHE A 75 3.03 6.30 12.64
CA PHE A 75 3.83 6.79 11.50
C PHE A 75 3.05 6.72 10.19
N ARG A 76 2.36 5.61 9.93
CA ARG A 76 1.50 5.46 8.74
C ARG A 76 0.36 6.45 8.73
N GLN A 77 -0.25 6.72 9.88
CA GLN A 77 -1.33 7.71 9.98
C GLN A 77 -0.81 9.13 9.69
N ALA A 78 0.33 9.50 10.26
CA ALA A 78 0.95 10.80 10.00
C ALA A 78 1.30 10.99 8.52
N GLU A 79 1.85 9.95 7.88
CA GLU A 79 2.13 9.95 6.45
C GLU A 79 0.85 10.06 5.62
N ALA A 80 -0.21 9.31 5.95
CA ALA A 80 -1.48 9.38 5.26
C ALA A 80 -2.13 10.76 5.34
N LEU A 81 -2.04 11.42 6.50
CA LEU A 81 -2.54 12.79 6.68
C LEU A 81 -1.75 13.80 5.82
N ALA A 82 -0.43 13.64 5.75
CA ALA A 82 0.41 14.49 4.91
C ALA A 82 0.08 14.33 3.42
N HIS A 83 -0.10 13.09 2.96
CA HIS A 83 -0.49 12.81 1.58
C HIS A 83 -1.90 13.31 1.27
N GLN A 84 -2.85 13.18 2.21
CA GLN A 84 -4.20 13.71 2.03
C GLN A 84 -4.19 15.24 1.89
N ALA A 85 -3.43 15.94 2.72
CA ALA A 85 -3.29 17.39 2.60
C ALA A 85 -2.69 17.82 1.24
N ALA A 86 -1.72 17.05 0.72
CA ALA A 86 -1.17 17.29 -0.61
C ALA A 86 -2.20 17.06 -1.73
N LEU A 87 -3.01 16.00 -1.62
CA LEU A 87 -4.10 15.72 -2.57
C LEU A 87 -5.17 16.81 -2.54
N ASP A 88 -5.56 17.29 -1.36
CA ASP A 88 -6.54 18.36 -1.21
C ASP A 88 -6.06 19.65 -1.87
N LYS A 89 -4.78 19.99 -1.65
CA LYS A 89 -4.15 21.15 -2.30
C LYS A 89 -4.14 21.00 -3.83
N LEU A 90 -3.67 19.87 -4.34
CA LEU A 90 -3.58 19.63 -5.78
C LEU A 90 -4.98 19.62 -6.43
N THR A 91 -5.98 19.10 -5.72
CA THR A 91 -7.37 19.11 -6.17
C THR A 91 -7.90 20.54 -6.26
N ALA A 92 -7.62 21.39 -5.27
CA ALA A 92 -8.01 22.80 -5.30
C ALA A 92 -7.35 23.56 -6.47
N GLU A 93 -6.04 23.32 -6.70
CA GLU A 93 -5.31 23.91 -7.83
C GLU A 93 -5.88 23.45 -9.19
N LEU A 94 -6.21 22.16 -9.33
CA LEU A 94 -6.80 21.61 -10.54
C LEU A 94 -8.19 22.20 -10.80
N MET A 95 -9.03 22.32 -9.77
CA MET A 95 -10.35 22.95 -9.87
C MET A 95 -10.23 24.40 -10.33
N HIS A 96 -9.30 25.16 -9.74
CA HIS A 96 -9.06 26.54 -10.12
C HIS A 96 -8.59 26.67 -11.58
N SER A 97 -7.63 25.84 -12.00
CA SER A 97 -7.14 25.83 -13.38
C SER A 97 -8.23 25.45 -14.38
N THR A 98 -9.09 24.50 -14.04
CA THR A 98 -10.20 24.07 -14.90
C THR A 98 -11.22 25.19 -15.10
N GLU A 99 -11.53 25.94 -14.03
CA GLU A 99 -12.43 27.09 -14.12
C GLU A 99 -11.82 28.23 -14.97
N LEU A 100 -10.52 28.52 -14.82
CA LEU A 100 -9.84 29.51 -15.66
C LEU A 100 -9.87 29.13 -17.14
N LEU A 101 -9.66 27.85 -17.48
CA LEU A 101 -9.75 27.38 -18.86
C LEU A 101 -11.16 27.59 -19.43
N LYS A 102 -12.19 27.27 -18.66
CA LYS A 102 -13.59 27.50 -19.07
C LYS A 102 -13.87 28.98 -19.32
N GLN A 103 -13.34 29.88 -18.48
CA GLN A 103 -13.47 31.32 -18.69
C GLN A 103 -12.72 31.79 -19.94
N GLN A 104 -11.55 31.22 -20.22
CA GLN A 104 -10.79 31.51 -21.44
C GLN A 104 -11.53 31.03 -22.70
N ASP A 105 -12.13 29.84 -22.67
CA ASP A 105 -12.94 29.32 -23.78
C ASP A 105 -14.15 30.24 -24.08
N GLU A 106 -14.81 30.74 -23.04
CA GLU A 106 -15.90 31.71 -23.15
C GLU A 106 -15.44 33.01 -23.82
N VAL A 107 -14.31 33.56 -23.36
CA VAL A 107 -13.72 34.77 -23.94
C VAL A 107 -13.36 34.56 -25.41
N ILE A 108 -12.73 33.43 -25.74
CA ILE A 108 -12.38 33.08 -27.12
C ILE A 108 -13.63 32.99 -27.98
N ARG A 109 -14.73 32.41 -27.48
CA ARG A 109 -16.00 32.33 -28.21
C ARG A 109 -16.55 33.72 -28.53
N LEU A 110 -16.63 34.60 -27.53
CA LEU A 110 -17.13 35.97 -27.69
C LEU A 110 -16.26 36.80 -28.64
N LEU A 111 -14.94 36.63 -28.61
CA LEU A 111 -14.02 37.30 -29.53
C LEU A 111 -14.23 36.85 -30.98
N LYS A 112 -14.43 35.55 -31.21
CA LYS A 112 -14.75 35.02 -32.56
C LYS A 112 -16.07 35.56 -33.09
N GLU A 113 -17.12 35.58 -32.27
CA GLU A 113 -18.43 36.14 -32.65
C GLU A 113 -18.32 37.64 -33.01
N LYS A 114 -17.55 38.42 -32.24
CA LYS A 114 -17.30 39.82 -32.52
C LYS A 114 -16.54 40.02 -33.83
N GLU A 115 -15.54 39.19 -34.10
CA GLU A 115 -14.76 39.28 -35.34
C GLU A 115 -15.62 38.98 -36.58
N GLU A 116 -16.52 37.99 -36.51
CA GLU A 116 -17.47 37.70 -37.58
C GLU A 116 -18.47 38.84 -37.80
N PHE A 117 -18.93 39.49 -36.74
CA PHE A 117 -19.80 40.66 -36.84
C PHE A 117 -19.10 41.84 -37.53
N LEU A 118 -17.84 42.10 -37.20
CA LEU A 118 -17.05 43.20 -37.79
C LEU A 118 -16.66 42.97 -39.26
N ARG A 119 -16.71 41.72 -39.73
CA ARG A 119 -16.41 41.35 -41.13
C ARG A 119 -17.63 41.42 -42.05
N LYS A 120 -18.84 41.57 -41.51
CA LYS A 120 -20.10 41.76 -42.27
C LYS A 120 -20.34 43.25 -42.52
#